data_AF-A0A6G5A796-F1
#
_entry.id   AF-A0A6G5A796-F1
#
_cell.length_a   1.000
_cell.length_b   1.000
_cell.length_c   1.000
_cell.angle_alpha   90.00
_cell.angle_beta   90.00
_cell.angle_gamma   90.00
#
_symmetry.space_group_name_H-M   'P 1'
#
loop_
_entity.id
_entity.type
_entity.pdbx_description
1 polymer ?
#
loop_
_entity_poly.entity_id
_entity_poly.type
_entity_poly.pdbx_seq_one_letter_code
_entity_poly.pdbx_strand_id
1 'polypeptide(L)'
;MAMLVLLALCSVASAFNLVELPIEDDPRFSFSQDVKAMTSITERMYIVSRNYNITTPNRCHSAIKTAALSHDKIVVALRAHLGGIGGPPVESKSLFISLRTGLHKRDNAVIYKLHPRFHPAVRKLMYIDPFRRCLILVERIEHYGKGCQLMMTESALDYPIPTFCMLLYRHHCPGPKVALYHPYCKYQDALIDRKAIDEGYNKH
;
A
#
# COMPACT_ATOMS: atom_id res chain seq x y z
N MET A 1 34.72 -12.84 -68.15
CA MET A 1 33.90 -11.84 -67.44
C MET A 1 33.03 -12.57 -66.44
N ALA A 2 33.39 -12.56 -65.16
CA ALA A 2 32.59 -13.15 -64.09
C ALA A 2 31.72 -12.05 -63.47
N MET A 3 30.40 -12.20 -63.54
CA MET A 3 29.44 -11.26 -62.99
C MET A 3 29.12 -11.70 -61.54
N LEU A 4 29.60 -10.95 -60.55
CA LEU A 4 29.23 -11.15 -59.15
C LEU A 4 27.86 -10.48 -58.89
N VAL A 5 26.86 -11.29 -58.58
CA VAL A 5 25.56 -10.81 -58.05
C VAL A 5 25.65 -10.80 -56.53
N LEU A 6 25.70 -9.59 -55.94
CA LEU A 6 25.61 -9.39 -54.50
C LEU A 6 24.13 -9.44 -54.05
N LEU A 7 23.76 -10.53 -53.38
CA LEU A 7 22.48 -10.65 -52.67
C LEU A 7 22.57 -9.88 -51.35
N ALA A 8 21.96 -8.71 -51.30
CA ALA A 8 21.76 -7.94 -50.07
C ALA A 8 20.62 -8.58 -49.25
N LEU A 9 20.98 -9.31 -48.19
CA LEU A 9 20.03 -9.80 -47.18
C LEU A 9 19.68 -8.63 -46.24
N CYS A 10 18.51 -8.01 -46.46
CA CYS A 10 17.93 -7.10 -45.49
C CYS A 10 17.45 -7.88 -44.26
N SER A 11 18.24 -7.90 -43.20
CA SER A 11 17.81 -8.39 -41.89
C SER A 11 16.80 -7.41 -41.30
N VAL A 12 15.52 -7.76 -41.34
CA VAL A 12 14.48 -7.02 -40.63
C VAL A 12 14.65 -7.34 -39.14
N ALA A 13 15.24 -6.43 -38.38
CA ALA A 13 15.29 -6.54 -36.93
C ALA A 13 13.85 -6.40 -36.40
N SER A 14 13.25 -7.50 -35.96
CA SER A 14 11.99 -7.51 -35.22
C SER A 14 12.23 -6.86 -33.85
N ALA A 15 11.81 -5.60 -33.70
CA ALA A 15 11.75 -4.96 -32.40
C ALA A 15 10.70 -5.69 -31.55
N PHE A 16 11.15 -6.51 -30.60
CA PHE A 16 10.29 -7.01 -29.54
C PHE A 16 9.89 -5.82 -28.68
N ASN A 17 8.63 -5.38 -28.77
CA ASN A 17 8.05 -4.43 -27.82
C ASN A 17 8.01 -5.11 -26.45
N LEU A 18 9.06 -4.98 -25.64
CA LEU A 18 8.99 -5.30 -24.22
C LEU A 18 8.01 -4.33 -23.57
N VAL A 19 6.80 -4.80 -23.27
CA VAL A 19 5.85 -4.04 -22.46
C VAL A 19 6.44 -3.95 -21.05
N GLU A 20 6.91 -2.78 -20.67
CA GLU A 20 7.36 -2.51 -19.32
C GLU A 20 6.15 -2.54 -18.38
N LEU A 21 6.13 -3.51 -17.45
CA LEU A 21 5.07 -3.64 -16.47
C LEU A 21 5.23 -2.59 -15.36
N PRO A 22 4.13 -2.03 -14.82
CA PRO A 22 4.19 -1.28 -13.57
C PRO A 22 4.89 -2.10 -12.48
N ILE A 23 5.65 -1.45 -11.59
CA ILE A 23 6.40 -2.15 -10.53
C ILE A 23 5.51 -3.14 -9.78
N GLU A 24 4.32 -2.72 -9.35
CA GLU A 24 3.36 -3.55 -8.60
C GLU A 24 2.83 -4.78 -9.35
N ASP A 25 3.07 -4.85 -10.67
CA ASP A 25 2.66 -5.93 -11.57
C ASP A 25 3.85 -6.76 -12.11
N ASP A 26 5.08 -6.35 -11.83
CA ASP A 26 6.30 -6.96 -12.35
C ASP A 26 6.90 -8.00 -11.37
N PRO A 27 6.89 -9.30 -11.73
CA PRO A 27 7.37 -10.37 -10.87
C PRO A 27 8.86 -10.27 -10.47
N ARG A 28 9.67 -9.47 -11.18
CA ARG A 28 11.07 -9.22 -10.81
C ARG A 28 11.19 -8.59 -9.42
N PHE A 29 10.15 -7.87 -8.97
CA PHE A 29 10.12 -7.23 -7.65
C PHE A 29 9.41 -8.07 -6.57
N SER A 30 9.08 -9.35 -6.85
CA SER A 30 8.31 -10.22 -5.94
C SER A 30 8.84 -10.26 -4.49
N PHE A 31 10.15 -10.11 -4.29
CA PHE A 31 10.75 -10.08 -2.95
C PHE A 31 10.25 -8.91 -2.09
N SER A 32 10.05 -7.75 -2.70
CA SER A 32 9.51 -6.54 -2.05
C SER A 32 7.99 -6.44 -2.17
N GLN A 33 7.32 -7.49 -2.66
CA GLN A 33 5.87 -7.51 -2.90
C GLN A 33 5.22 -8.70 -2.19
N ASP A 34 5.88 -9.21 -1.15
CA ASP A 34 5.37 -10.30 -0.33
C ASP A 34 4.25 -9.81 0.61
N VAL A 35 3.00 -10.11 0.25
CA VAL A 35 1.84 -9.80 1.08
C VAL A 35 1.85 -10.55 2.41
N LYS A 36 2.52 -11.70 2.50
CA LYS A 36 2.68 -12.40 3.78
C LYS A 36 3.55 -11.58 4.72
N ALA A 37 4.63 -10.96 4.22
CA ALA A 37 5.46 -10.06 5.02
C ALA A 37 4.64 -8.86 5.52
N MET A 38 3.82 -8.25 4.67
CA MET A 38 2.91 -7.15 5.05
C MET A 38 1.88 -7.58 6.10
N THR A 39 1.13 -8.65 5.86
CA THR A 39 0.06 -9.12 6.76
C THR A 39 0.60 -9.71 8.07
N SER A 40 1.89 -10.03 8.14
CA SER A 40 2.55 -10.44 9.38
C SER A 40 2.83 -9.30 10.35
N ILE A 41 2.78 -8.03 9.92
CA ILE A 41 2.96 -6.86 10.79
C ILE A 41 1.89 -6.87 11.90
N THR A 42 2.33 -6.73 13.15
CA THR A 42 1.50 -6.84 14.35
C THR A 42 1.21 -5.50 15.02
N GLU A 43 2.01 -4.47 14.73
CA GLU A 43 1.78 -3.12 15.22
C GLU A 43 0.86 -2.32 14.29
N ARG A 44 0.40 -1.16 14.77
CA ARG A 44 -0.42 -0.25 13.98
C ARG A 44 0.41 0.35 12.86
N MET A 45 -0.18 0.46 11.68
CA MET A 45 0.39 1.17 10.54
C MET A 45 -0.42 2.41 10.23
N TYR A 46 0.26 3.50 9.90
CA TYR A 46 -0.36 4.78 9.54
C TYR A 46 -0.16 5.07 8.06
N ILE A 47 -1.19 5.57 7.40
CA ILE A 47 -1.06 6.17 6.08
C ILE A 47 -0.44 7.55 6.28
N VAL A 48 0.84 7.67 5.91
CA VAL A 48 1.58 8.93 5.99
C VAL A 48 1.11 9.89 4.91
N SER A 49 1.00 9.39 3.69
CA SER A 49 0.55 10.18 2.54
C SER A 49 -0.19 9.32 1.53
N ARG A 50 -1.09 9.94 0.75
CA ARG A 50 -1.69 9.34 -0.44
C ARG A 50 -1.89 10.39 -1.55
N ASN A 51 -2.08 9.94 -2.78
CA ASN A 51 -2.31 10.81 -3.96
C ASN A 51 -3.76 10.77 -4.49
N TYR A 52 -4.71 10.35 -3.68
CA TYR A 52 -6.12 10.30 -4.05
C TYR A 52 -7.02 10.65 -2.87
N ASN A 53 -8.29 11.00 -3.15
CA ASN A 53 -9.20 11.54 -2.14
C ASN A 53 -8.49 12.60 -1.28
N ILE A 54 -7.74 13.48 -1.97
CA ILE A 54 -6.79 14.43 -1.35
C ILE A 54 -7.50 15.58 -0.63
N THR A 55 -8.77 15.80 -0.95
CA THR A 55 -9.65 16.80 -0.33
C THR A 55 -10.26 16.33 0.99
N THR A 56 -9.95 15.10 1.44
CA THR A 56 -10.46 14.59 2.72
C THR A 56 -10.06 15.50 3.89
N PRO A 57 -11.00 15.86 4.78
CA PRO A 57 -10.64 16.53 6.03
C PRO A 57 -10.10 15.54 7.07
N ASN A 58 -10.37 14.24 6.91
CA ASN A 58 -9.98 13.21 7.87
C ASN A 58 -8.46 13.04 7.96
N ARG A 59 -7.96 12.71 9.14
CA ARG A 59 -6.52 12.51 9.44
C ARG A 59 -6.31 11.22 10.22
N CYS A 60 -5.06 10.89 10.49
CA CYS A 60 -4.68 9.74 11.33
C CYS A 60 -5.27 8.43 10.81
N HIS A 61 -5.28 8.26 9.48
CA HIS A 61 -5.71 7.01 8.88
C HIS A 61 -4.74 5.90 9.26
N SER A 62 -5.22 4.89 9.98
CA SER A 62 -4.39 3.79 10.48
C SER A 62 -5.06 2.43 10.32
N ALA A 63 -4.25 1.38 10.38
CA ALA A 63 -4.67 -0.01 10.23
C ALA A 63 -3.90 -0.88 11.24
N ILE A 64 -4.59 -1.75 11.96
CA ILE A 64 -3.96 -2.75 12.84
C ILE A 64 -4.62 -4.11 12.64
N LYS A 65 -3.81 -5.16 12.52
CA LYS A 65 -4.32 -6.53 12.44
C LYS A 65 -4.87 -6.95 13.79
N THR A 66 -6.09 -7.46 13.80
CA THR A 66 -6.81 -7.86 15.03
C THR A 66 -7.12 -9.35 15.10
N ALA A 67 -7.12 -10.05 13.97
CA ALA A 67 -7.25 -11.50 13.94
C ALA A 67 -6.66 -12.07 12.64
N ALA A 68 -6.23 -13.33 12.69
CA ALA A 68 -5.96 -14.14 11.52
C ALA A 68 -7.01 -15.26 11.46
N LEU A 69 -7.81 -15.30 10.40
CA LEU A 69 -8.87 -16.30 10.22
C LEU A 69 -8.34 -17.51 9.44
N SER A 70 -7.41 -17.27 8.51
CA SER A 70 -6.70 -18.28 7.72
C SER A 70 -5.41 -17.68 7.19
N HIS A 71 -4.67 -18.44 6.37
CA HIS A 71 -3.43 -17.96 5.75
C HIS A 71 -3.63 -16.78 4.78
N ASP A 72 -4.81 -16.69 4.17
CA ASP A 72 -5.19 -15.69 3.17
C ASP A 72 -6.15 -14.61 3.72
N LYS A 73 -6.68 -14.76 4.94
CA LYS A 73 -7.71 -13.88 5.50
C LYS A 73 -7.34 -13.37 6.88
N ILE A 74 -7.26 -12.04 7.01
CA ILE A 74 -7.06 -11.36 8.29
C ILE A 74 -8.15 -10.33 8.53
N VAL A 75 -8.46 -10.07 9.79
CA VAL A 75 -9.31 -8.95 10.19
C VAL A 75 -8.41 -7.78 10.58
N VAL A 76 -8.70 -6.61 10.03
CA VAL A 76 -7.95 -5.38 10.28
C VAL A 76 -8.91 -4.32 10.80
N ALA A 77 -8.56 -3.70 11.93
CA ALA A 77 -9.24 -2.51 12.40
C ALA A 77 -8.65 -1.29 11.69
N LEU A 78 -9.49 -0.59 10.93
CA LEU A 78 -9.17 0.64 10.21
C LEU A 78 -9.71 1.82 11.00
N ARG A 79 -8.85 2.80 11.28
CA ARG A 79 -9.21 4.00 12.05
C ARG A 79 -8.91 5.27 11.27
N ALA A 80 -9.72 6.31 11.49
CA ALA A 80 -9.44 7.67 11.04
C ALA A 80 -10.05 8.68 12.02
N HIS A 81 -9.48 9.87 12.10
CA HIS A 81 -10.01 10.99 12.86
C HIS A 81 -10.84 11.88 11.94
N LEU A 82 -12.14 12.03 12.22
CA LEU A 82 -13.07 12.73 11.34
C LEU A 82 -12.93 14.25 11.44
N GLY A 83 -12.75 14.94 10.31
CA GLY A 83 -12.69 16.40 10.32
C GLY A 83 -11.35 17.01 10.76
N GLY A 84 -10.32 16.20 11.00
CA GLY A 84 -8.96 16.67 11.30
C GLY A 84 -8.31 15.88 12.42
N ILE A 85 -7.13 16.33 12.89
CA ILE A 85 -6.34 15.65 13.94
C ILE A 85 -7.10 15.61 15.27
N GLY A 86 -7.76 16.70 15.67
CA GLY A 86 -8.58 16.77 16.88
C GLY A 86 -10.00 16.20 16.73
N GLY A 87 -10.32 15.64 15.56
CA GLY A 87 -11.61 15.05 15.26
C GLY A 87 -11.90 13.78 16.05
N PRO A 88 -13.17 13.38 16.21
CA PRO A 88 -13.50 12.12 16.85
C PRO A 88 -12.91 10.94 16.07
N PRO A 89 -12.28 9.97 16.75
CA PRO A 89 -11.79 8.75 16.11
C PRO A 89 -12.97 7.88 15.71
N VAL A 90 -12.94 7.34 14.50
CA VAL A 90 -13.88 6.31 14.04
C VAL A 90 -13.10 5.11 13.59
N GLU A 91 -13.50 3.95 14.11
CA GLU A 91 -12.90 2.67 13.78
C GLU A 91 -13.93 1.74 13.13
N SER A 92 -13.47 0.96 12.15
CA SER A 92 -14.26 -0.08 11.51
C SER A 92 -13.40 -1.30 11.22
N LYS A 93 -13.95 -2.50 11.41
CA LYS A 93 -13.26 -3.74 11.04
C LYS A 93 -13.49 -4.02 9.55
N SER A 94 -12.43 -4.44 8.87
CA SER A 94 -12.44 -4.81 7.46
C SER A 94 -11.74 -6.16 7.28
N LEU A 95 -12.34 -7.03 6.46
CA LEU A 95 -11.73 -8.29 6.07
C LEU A 95 -10.74 -8.01 4.93
N PHE A 96 -9.49 -8.36 5.15
CA PHE A 96 -8.44 -8.33 4.14
C PHE A 96 -8.26 -9.73 3.60
N ILE A 97 -8.36 -9.88 2.29
CA ILE A 97 -8.15 -11.14 1.58
C ILE A 97 -6.93 -10.98 0.69
N SER A 98 -5.91 -11.79 0.92
CA SER A 98 -4.71 -11.87 0.08
C SER A 98 -5.06 -12.46 -1.29
N LEU A 99 -4.47 -11.92 -2.34
CA LEU A 99 -4.64 -12.43 -3.70
C LEU A 99 -3.40 -12.22 -4.56
N ARG A 100 -3.32 -13.04 -5.60
CA ARG A 100 -2.32 -12.98 -6.65
C ARG A 100 -2.85 -12.20 -7.85
N THR A 101 -2.04 -11.30 -8.39
CA THR A 101 -2.39 -10.46 -9.55
C THR A 101 -1.28 -10.45 -10.59
N GLY A 102 -1.65 -10.20 -11.85
CA GLY A 102 -0.70 -10.14 -12.97
C GLY A 102 0.04 -11.47 -13.17
N LEU A 103 1.35 -11.38 -13.41
CA LEU A 103 2.23 -12.53 -13.68
C LEU A 103 2.89 -13.12 -12.41
N HIS A 104 2.47 -12.70 -11.23
CA HIS A 104 3.05 -13.15 -9.98
C HIS A 104 2.80 -14.64 -9.72
N LYS A 105 3.73 -15.30 -9.01
CA LYS A 105 3.56 -16.68 -8.53
C LYS A 105 3.01 -16.77 -7.11
N ARG A 106 3.17 -15.70 -6.32
CA ARG A 106 2.73 -15.56 -4.92
C ARG A 106 1.79 -14.37 -4.79
N ASP A 107 1.07 -14.28 -3.68
CA ASP A 107 0.18 -13.16 -3.40
C ASP A 107 0.97 -11.85 -3.30
N ASN A 108 0.53 -10.86 -4.08
CA ASN A 108 1.14 -9.53 -4.18
C ASN A 108 0.12 -8.41 -3.94
N ALA A 109 -1.14 -8.74 -3.67
CA ALA A 109 -2.18 -7.77 -3.38
C ALA A 109 -3.11 -8.20 -2.24
N VAL A 110 -3.86 -7.24 -1.71
CA VAL A 110 -4.97 -7.46 -0.78
C VAL A 110 -6.22 -6.76 -1.28
N ILE A 111 -7.38 -7.39 -1.11
CA ILE A 111 -8.68 -6.77 -1.35
C ILE A 111 -9.36 -6.49 -0.01
N TYR A 112 -9.80 -5.24 0.17
CA TYR A 112 -10.52 -4.82 1.39
C TYR A 112 -11.28 -3.51 1.17
N LYS A 113 -12.22 -3.23 2.08
CA LYS A 113 -12.96 -1.97 2.15
C LYS A 113 -12.23 -0.97 3.05
N LEU A 114 -11.97 0.25 2.57
CA LEU A 114 -11.41 1.32 3.40
C LEU A 114 -12.42 1.91 4.41
N HIS A 115 -13.71 1.76 4.13
CA HIS A 115 -14.81 2.20 4.98
C HIS A 115 -16.02 1.29 4.70
N PRO A 116 -16.92 1.02 5.67
CA PRO A 116 -18.06 0.14 5.48
C PRO A 116 -18.96 0.51 4.28
N ARG A 117 -19.05 1.80 3.96
CA ARG A 117 -19.83 2.35 2.84
C ARG A 117 -19.14 2.25 1.47
N PHE A 118 -17.87 1.85 1.41
CA PHE A 118 -17.13 1.75 0.15
C PHE A 118 -17.15 0.32 -0.40
N HIS A 119 -17.03 0.22 -1.72
CA HIS A 119 -16.77 -1.06 -2.36
C HIS A 119 -15.37 -1.57 -2.00
N PRO A 120 -15.16 -2.90 -1.92
CA PRO A 120 -13.82 -3.45 -1.77
C PRO A 120 -12.95 -3.04 -2.95
N ALA A 121 -11.71 -2.67 -2.68
CA ALA A 121 -10.74 -2.32 -3.71
C ALA A 121 -9.49 -3.21 -3.57
N VAL A 122 -8.96 -3.65 -4.71
CA VAL A 122 -7.69 -4.36 -4.78
C VAL A 122 -6.55 -3.36 -4.63
N ARG A 123 -5.71 -3.57 -3.63
CA ARG A 123 -4.48 -2.83 -3.39
C ARG A 123 -3.30 -3.76 -3.56
N LYS A 124 -2.53 -3.52 -4.63
CA LYS A 124 -1.29 -4.23 -4.92
C LYS A 124 -0.17 -3.65 -4.07
N LEU A 125 0.66 -4.51 -3.49
CA LEU A 125 1.85 -4.12 -2.78
C LEU A 125 2.92 -3.79 -3.82
N MET A 126 3.25 -2.50 -3.97
CA MET A 126 4.35 -2.08 -4.85
C MET A 126 5.70 -2.37 -4.20
N TYR A 127 5.79 -2.09 -2.90
CA TYR A 127 7.03 -2.20 -2.14
C TYR A 127 6.75 -2.35 -0.65
N ILE A 128 7.49 -3.23 0.02
CA ILE A 128 7.69 -3.25 1.47
C ILE A 128 9.19 -3.14 1.77
N ASP A 129 9.54 -2.25 2.71
CA ASP A 129 10.89 -2.11 3.23
C ASP A 129 11.36 -3.44 3.86
N PRO A 130 12.63 -3.85 3.71
CA PRO A 130 13.12 -5.11 4.29
C PRO A 130 12.94 -5.20 5.81
N PHE A 131 12.97 -4.07 6.51
CA PHE A 131 12.70 -3.98 7.96
C PHE A 131 11.23 -3.72 8.27
N ARG A 132 10.35 -3.76 7.26
CA ARG A 132 8.90 -3.56 7.34
C ARG A 132 8.47 -2.22 7.95
N ARG A 133 9.37 -1.24 7.96
CA ARG A 133 9.13 0.11 8.51
C ARG A 133 8.20 0.94 7.62
N CYS A 134 8.16 0.61 6.33
CA CYS A 134 7.44 1.35 5.31
C CYS A 134 6.89 0.41 4.24
N LEU A 135 5.74 0.74 3.67
CA LEU A 135 5.21 0.07 2.48
C LEU A 135 4.41 1.03 1.59
N ILE A 136 4.24 0.64 0.34
CA ILE A 136 3.45 1.36 -0.66
C ILE A 136 2.39 0.44 -1.22
N LEU A 137 1.13 0.78 -0.99
CA LEU A 137 -0.02 0.12 -1.63
C LEU A 137 -0.48 0.93 -2.83
N VAL A 138 -0.89 0.23 -3.88
CA VAL A 138 -1.36 0.82 -5.13
C VAL A 138 -2.74 0.27 -5.48
N GLU A 139 -3.68 1.16 -5.74
CA GLU A 139 -4.99 0.83 -6.32
C GLU A 139 -5.20 1.55 -7.65
N ARG A 140 -6.03 0.94 -8.50
CA ARG A 140 -6.54 1.63 -9.68
C ARG A 140 -7.71 2.50 -9.27
N ILE A 141 -7.64 3.79 -9.60
CA ILE A 141 -8.71 4.74 -9.33
C ILE A 141 -9.26 5.17 -10.67
N GLU A 142 -10.37 4.53 -11.07
CA GLU A 142 -11.12 4.75 -12.32
C GLU A 142 -10.52 5.80 -13.28
N HIS A 143 -11.15 6.96 -13.43
CA HIS A 143 -10.76 8.02 -14.36
C HIS A 143 -9.47 8.76 -13.95
N TYR A 144 -8.90 8.46 -12.78
CA TYR A 144 -7.77 9.17 -12.18
C TYR A 144 -6.46 8.38 -12.22
N GLY A 145 -6.48 7.17 -12.79
CA GLY A 145 -5.30 6.34 -12.98
C GLY A 145 -4.86 5.60 -11.73
N LYS A 146 -3.72 5.99 -11.15
CA LYS A 146 -3.00 5.25 -10.09
C LYS A 146 -3.13 5.95 -8.74
N GLY A 147 -3.81 5.29 -7.80
CA GLY A 147 -3.85 5.66 -6.39
C GLY A 147 -2.77 4.96 -5.60
N CYS A 148 -2.07 5.69 -4.74
CA CYS A 148 -1.04 5.16 -3.87
C CYS A 148 -1.26 5.55 -2.42
N GLN A 149 -0.89 4.66 -1.50
CA GLN A 149 -0.81 4.92 -0.07
C GLN A 149 0.62 4.61 0.40
N LEU A 150 1.32 5.61 0.90
CA LEU A 150 2.57 5.44 1.64
C LEU A 150 2.22 5.19 3.10
N MET A 151 2.61 4.04 3.63
CA MET A 151 2.33 3.65 5.01
C MET A 151 3.61 3.40 5.79
N MET A 152 3.58 3.68 7.08
CA MET A 152 4.69 3.37 8.01
C MET A 152 4.16 2.71 9.27
N THR A 153 4.98 1.85 9.87
CA THR A 153 4.67 1.27 11.17
C THR A 153 4.80 2.30 12.28
N GLU A 154 4.03 2.11 13.35
CA GLU A 154 4.00 3.01 14.51
C GLU A 154 5.39 3.25 15.12
N SER A 155 6.21 2.20 15.22
CA SER A 155 7.60 2.23 15.67
C SER A 155 8.54 3.01 14.75
N ALA A 156 8.22 3.10 13.45
CA ALA A 156 9.05 3.77 12.46
C ALA A 156 8.77 5.27 12.32
N LEU A 157 7.62 5.75 12.83
CA LEU A 157 7.17 7.15 12.65
C LEU A 157 7.98 8.17 13.45
N ASP A 158 8.78 7.71 14.41
CA ASP A 158 9.73 8.56 15.15
C ASP A 158 10.99 8.87 14.33
N TYR A 159 11.11 8.29 13.13
CA TYR A 159 12.25 8.45 12.22
C TYR A 159 11.81 8.96 10.84
N PRO A 160 12.74 9.52 10.04
CA PRO A 160 12.45 9.84 8.65
C PRO A 160 11.99 8.62 7.85
N ILE A 161 11.09 8.85 6.88
CA ILE A 161 10.66 7.81 5.93
C ILE A 161 11.91 7.18 5.28
N PRO A 162 12.04 5.84 5.25
CA PRO A 162 13.16 5.18 4.58
C PRO A 162 13.35 5.69 3.15
N THR A 163 14.58 6.08 2.82
CA THR A 163 14.91 6.79 1.56
C THR A 163 14.35 6.11 0.33
N PHE A 164 14.52 4.79 0.21
CA PHE A 164 14.05 4.05 -0.96
C PHE A 164 12.52 4.02 -1.07
N CYS A 165 11.83 3.91 0.06
CA CYS A 165 10.37 3.97 0.11
C CYS A 165 9.86 5.36 -0.33
N MET A 166 10.51 6.43 0.14
CA MET A 166 10.20 7.80 -0.28
C MET A 166 10.45 8.02 -1.78
N LEU A 167 11.56 7.50 -2.30
CA LEU A 167 11.93 7.61 -3.72
C LEU A 167 10.92 6.89 -4.62
N LEU A 168 10.58 5.64 -4.31
CA LEU A 168 9.58 4.89 -5.07
C LEU A 168 8.22 5.57 -5.04
N TYR A 169 7.77 6.03 -3.87
CA TYR A 169 6.49 6.73 -3.75
C TYR A 169 6.48 8.04 -4.55
N ARG A 170 7.56 8.83 -4.52
CA ARG A 170 7.64 10.08 -5.29
C ARG A 170 7.64 9.82 -6.80
N HIS A 171 8.37 8.80 -7.25
CA HIS A 171 8.55 8.53 -8.67
C HIS A 171 7.35 7.83 -9.31
N HIS A 172 6.77 6.83 -8.64
CA HIS A 172 5.72 5.99 -9.22
C HIS A 172 4.30 6.37 -8.81
N CYS A 173 4.14 7.37 -7.93
CA CYS A 173 2.83 7.89 -7.52
C CYS A 173 2.73 9.37 -7.90
N PRO A 174 2.48 9.68 -9.18
CA PRO A 174 2.41 11.06 -9.67
C PRO A 174 1.19 11.79 -9.13
N GLY A 175 1.15 13.09 -9.39
CA GLY A 175 0.04 13.96 -9.03
C GLY A 175 0.10 14.51 -7.59
N PRO A 176 -0.90 15.34 -7.24
CA PRO A 176 -0.99 15.97 -5.93
C PRO A 176 -1.13 14.94 -4.81
N LYS A 177 -0.57 15.25 -3.65
CA LYS A 177 -0.54 14.37 -2.48
C LYS A 177 -1.10 15.10 -1.27
N VAL A 178 -1.72 14.34 -0.37
CA VAL A 178 -2.13 14.81 0.95
C VAL A 178 -1.30 14.12 2.02
N ALA A 179 -0.85 14.87 3.02
CA ALA A 179 -0.31 14.30 4.25
C ALA A 179 -1.48 13.98 5.19
N LEU A 180 -1.58 12.71 5.60
CA LEU A 180 -2.65 12.22 6.46
C LEU A 180 -2.19 11.96 7.89
N TYR A 181 -0.88 11.71 8.06
CA TYR A 181 -0.26 11.55 9.36
C TYR A 181 0.22 12.89 9.91
N HIS A 182 0.05 13.02 11.22
CA HIS A 182 0.65 14.05 12.05
C HIS A 182 1.22 13.35 13.30
N PRO A 183 2.34 13.81 13.90
CA PRO A 183 2.90 13.16 15.10
C PRO A 183 1.90 12.89 16.23
N TYR A 184 0.93 13.80 16.44
CA TYR A 184 -0.16 13.60 17.41
C TYR A 184 -1.07 12.39 17.15
N CYS A 185 -1.12 11.85 15.92
CA CYS A 185 -1.95 10.69 15.60
C CYS A 185 -1.58 9.48 16.45
N LYS A 186 -0.29 9.16 16.55
CA LYS A 186 0.22 8.04 17.38
C LYS A 186 -0.12 8.25 18.86
N TYR A 187 0.06 9.48 19.35
CA TYR A 187 -0.25 9.82 20.74
C TYR A 187 -1.73 9.68 21.06
N GLN A 188 -2.62 10.22 20.22
CA GLN A 188 -4.07 10.15 20.44
C GLN A 188 -4.56 8.70 20.35
N ASP A 189 -4.09 7.93 19.35
CA ASP A 189 -4.44 6.52 19.22
C ASP A 189 -4.00 5.69 20.42
N ALA A 190 -2.80 5.95 20.96
CA ALA A 190 -2.33 5.28 22.17
C ALA A 190 -3.21 5.58 23.40
N LEU A 191 -3.70 6.82 23.54
CA LEU A 191 -4.64 7.18 24.61
C LEU A 191 -5.99 6.49 24.45
N ILE A 192 -6.51 6.44 23.21
CA ILE A 192 -7.77 5.75 22.89
C ILE A 192 -7.66 4.26 23.21
N ASP A 193 -6.57 3.62 22.77
CA ASP A 193 -6.33 2.19 22.97
C ASP A 193 -6.16 1.88 24.47
N ARG A 194 -5.46 2.73 25.23
CA ARG A 194 -5.32 2.58 26.68
C ARG A 194 -6.65 2.71 27.41
N LYS A 195 -7.45 3.73 27.07
CA LYS A 195 -8.76 3.94 27.68
C LYS A 195 -9.69 2.75 27.43
N ALA A 196 -9.67 2.18 26.21
CA ALA A 196 -10.45 0.99 25.91
C ALA A 196 -10.05 -0.20 26.79
N ILE A 197 -8.75 -0.41 27.00
CA ILE A 197 -8.23 -1.45 27.90
C ILE A 197 -8.69 -1.21 29.34
N ASP A 198 -8.57 0.02 29.84
CA ASP A 198 -8.98 0.39 31.19
C ASP A 198 -10.50 0.20 31.41
N GLU A 199 -11.31 0.34 30.35
CA GLU A 199 -12.76 0.08 30.34
C GLU A 199 -13.12 -1.41 30.16
N GLY A 200 -12.13 -2.32 30.20
CA GLY A 200 -12.34 -3.77 30.11
C GLY A 200 -12.45 -4.30 28.69
N TYR A 201 -12.11 -3.49 27.68
CA TYR A 201 -12.00 -3.96 26.31
C TYR A 201 -10.67 -4.69 26.13
N ASN A 202 -10.72 -6.02 26.01
CA ASN A 202 -9.52 -6.80 25.73
C ASN A 202 -8.94 -6.39 24.36
N LYS A 203 -7.68 -5.95 24.38
CA LYS A 203 -6.88 -5.74 23.17
C LYS A 203 -6.82 -7.05 22.39
N HIS A 204 -7.09 -6.95 21.10
CA HIS A 204 -7.15 -8.02 20.11
C HIS A 204 -6.04 -9.07 20.23
#